data_AF-W8YSP6-F1
#
_entry.id   AF-W8YSP6-F1
#
_cell.length_a   1.000
_cell.length_b   1.000
_cell.length_c   1.000
_cell.angle_alpha   90.00
_cell.angle_beta   90.00
_cell.angle_gamma   90.00
#
_symmetry.space_group_name_H-M   'P 1'
#
loop_
_entity.id
_entity.type
_entity.pdbx_description
1 polymer ?
#
loop_
_entity_poly.entity_id
_entity_poly.type
_entity_poly.pdbx_seq_one_letter_code
_entity_poly.pdbx_strand_id
1 'polypeptide(L)'
;MIFRQLFRNQDTTDLKNPSPWFKSLFGYQAASGEKVTVESSLGVPTVYRCINILANSVAMLPFQTFKKTAKGRERDKAHQVSFVLERRPNPYQAHLNLNI
;
A
#
# COMPACT_ATOMS: atom_id res chain seq x y z
N MET A 1 25.05 -10.61 13.94
CA MET A 1 24.84 -11.62 12.88
C MET A 1 23.36 -11.98 12.65
N ILE A 2 22.39 -11.13 13.03
CA ILE A 2 20.94 -11.45 12.96
C ILE A 2 20.26 -10.89 11.68
N PHE A 3 20.73 -9.76 11.16
CA PHE A 3 20.11 -9.09 10.00
C PHE A 3 20.35 -9.75 8.63
N ARG A 4 21.23 -10.76 8.53
CA ARG A 4 21.55 -11.41 7.26
C ARG A 4 20.51 -12.47 6.84
N GLN A 5 19.71 -12.96 7.78
CA GLN A 5 18.65 -13.95 7.50
C GLN A 5 17.34 -13.30 7.04
N LEU A 6 17.09 -12.04 7.40
CA LEU A 6 15.86 -11.32 7.03
C LEU A 6 15.77 -11.01 5.53
N PHE A 7 16.91 -10.94 4.83
CA PHE A 7 17.00 -10.62 3.40
C PHE A 7 17.32 -11.82 2.50
N ARG A 8 17.21 -13.06 3.01
CA ARG A 8 17.52 -14.26 2.24
C ARG A 8 16.24 -14.95 1.73
N ASN A 9 15.50 -14.28 0.86
CA ASN A 9 14.50 -14.92 -0.02
C ASN A 9 14.82 -14.54 -1.46
N GLN A 10 15.64 -15.37 -2.12
CA GLN A 10 15.64 -15.44 -3.58
C GLN A 10 14.68 -16.57 -3.96
N ASP A 11 13.40 -16.25 -4.09
CA ASP A 11 12.42 -17.16 -4.66
C ASP A 11 12.75 -17.34 -6.15
N THR A 12 13.48 -18.39 -6.49
CA THR A 12 13.78 -18.73 -7.89
C THR A 12 12.51 -19.26 -8.54
N THR A 13 12.06 -18.59 -9.62
CA THR A 13 10.88 -18.99 -10.38
C THR A 13 11.24 -20.05 -11.43
N ASP A 14 10.55 -21.19 -11.37
CA ASP A 14 10.58 -22.23 -12.42
C ASP A 14 9.20 -22.36 -13.08
N LEU A 15 9.15 -22.73 -14.36
CA LEU A 15 7.90 -22.88 -15.13
C LEU A 15 7.02 -24.01 -14.60
N LYS A 16 7.63 -25.02 -13.97
CA LYS A 16 6.91 -26.15 -13.34
C LYS A 16 6.34 -25.81 -11.98
N ASN A 17 6.91 -24.84 -11.25
CA ASN A 17 6.39 -24.39 -9.95
C ASN A 17 6.52 -22.87 -9.82
N PRO A 18 5.57 -22.10 -10.39
CA PRO A 18 5.65 -20.66 -10.36
C PRO A 18 5.50 -20.15 -8.92
N SER A 19 6.30 -19.14 -8.59
CA SER A 19 6.27 -18.50 -7.27
C SER A 19 4.87 -17.92 -6.97
N PRO A 20 4.50 -17.78 -5.68
CA PRO A 20 3.21 -17.23 -5.29
C PRO A 20 2.93 -15.82 -5.83
N TRP A 21 3.98 -14.99 -5.96
CA TRP A 21 3.88 -13.63 -6.52
C TRP A 21 3.61 -13.61 -8.04
N PHE A 22 4.07 -14.62 -8.78
CA PHE A 22 3.80 -14.74 -10.21
C PHE A 22 2.39 -15.24 -10.46
N LYS A 23 1.91 -16.21 -9.65
CA LYS A 23 0.53 -16.69 -9.69
C LYS A 23 -0.48 -15.60 -9.34
N SER A 24 -0.17 -14.73 -8.37
CA SER A 24 -1.05 -13.64 -7.96
C SER A 24 -1.29 -12.59 -9.06
N LEU A 25 -0.34 -12.42 -9.98
CA LEU A 25 -0.47 -11.53 -11.14
C LEU A 25 -1.58 -11.98 -12.11
N PHE A 26 -1.90 -13.28 -12.14
CA PHE A 26 -2.93 -13.86 -13.02
C PHE A 26 -4.27 -14.12 -12.31
N GLY A 27 -4.40 -13.70 -11.05
CA GLY A 27 -5.57 -13.91 -10.20
C GLY A 27 -5.41 -15.08 -9.23
N TYR A 28 -5.95 -14.94 -8.02
CA TYR A 28 -5.93 -16.00 -7.02
C TYR A 28 -7.04 -17.02 -7.32
N GLN A 29 -6.68 -18.31 -7.35
CA GLN A 29 -7.66 -19.39 -7.33
C GLN A 29 -8.09 -19.64 -5.89
N ALA A 30 -9.39 -19.49 -5.62
CA ALA A 30 -9.96 -19.85 -4.33
C ALA A 30 -9.90 -21.38 -4.14
N ALA A 31 -10.00 -21.86 -2.89
CA ALA A 31 -10.08 -23.29 -2.59
C ALA A 31 -11.28 -23.98 -3.28
N SER A 32 -12.30 -23.21 -3.67
CA SER A 32 -13.45 -23.65 -4.47
C SER A 32 -13.15 -23.80 -5.97
N GLY A 33 -11.97 -23.41 -6.44
CA GLY A 33 -11.59 -23.40 -7.86
C GLY A 33 -12.02 -22.13 -8.61
N GLU A 34 -12.80 -21.24 -7.98
CA GLU A 34 -13.26 -20.00 -8.59
C GLU A 34 -12.12 -18.99 -8.72
N LYS A 35 -12.07 -18.27 -9.86
CA LYS A 35 -11.07 -17.24 -10.10
C LYS A 35 -11.56 -15.90 -9.54
N VAL A 36 -10.94 -15.45 -8.45
CA VAL A 36 -11.31 -14.16 -7.84
C VAL A 36 -10.39 -13.06 -8.38
N THR A 37 -11.01 -12.07 -9.02
CA THR A 37 -10.39 -10.82 -9.50
C THR A 37 -10.69 -9.66 -8.54
N VAL A 38 -10.01 -8.53 -8.70
CA VAL A 38 -10.27 -7.34 -7.88
C VAL A 38 -11.71 -6.87 -8.09
N GLU A 39 -12.15 -6.82 -9.35
CA GLU A 39 -13.49 -6.42 -9.75
C GLU A 39 -14.55 -7.36 -9.17
N SER A 40 -14.34 -8.69 -9.26
CA SER A 40 -15.29 -9.65 -8.68
C SER A 40 -15.30 -9.60 -7.15
N SER A 41 -14.17 -9.27 -6.51
CA SER A 41 -14.09 -9.18 -5.05
C SER A 41 -14.84 -7.96 -4.48
N LEU A 42 -14.85 -6.84 -5.21
CA LEU A 42 -15.57 -5.62 -4.83
C LEU A 42 -17.09 -5.77 -4.92
N GLY A 43 -17.59 -6.76 -5.67
CA GLY A 43 -19.00 -7.12 -5.70
C GLY A 43 -19.51 -7.73 -4.39
N VAL A 44 -18.63 -8.19 -3.51
CA VAL A 44 -19.00 -8.75 -2.20
C VAL A 44 -19.05 -7.64 -1.14
N PRO A 45 -20.23 -7.35 -0.54
CA PRO A 45 -20.39 -6.21 0.39
C PRO A 45 -19.44 -6.25 1.59
N THR A 46 -19.17 -7.45 2.11
CA THR A 46 -18.27 -7.65 3.25
C THR A 46 -16.83 -7.27 2.90
N VAL A 47 -16.35 -7.67 1.73
CA VAL A 47 -14.99 -7.36 1.25
C VAL A 47 -14.87 -5.86 1.03
N TYR A 48 -15.85 -5.26 0.35
CA TYR A 48 -15.92 -3.82 0.13
C TYR A 48 -15.86 -3.02 1.44
N ARG A 49 -16.62 -3.43 2.46
CA ARG A 49 -16.62 -2.76 3.76
C ARG A 49 -15.27 -2.87 4.46
N CYS A 50 -14.66 -4.05 4.48
CA CYS A 50 -13.36 -4.26 5.13
C CYS A 50 -12.27 -3.40 4.47
N ILE A 51 -12.21 -3.38 3.14
CA ILE A 51 -11.24 -2.57 2.39
C ILE A 51 -11.45 -1.09 2.70
N ASN A 52 -12.70 -0.61 2.70
CA ASN A 52 -12.98 0.79 3.02
C ASN A 52 -12.55 1.19 4.44
N ILE A 53 -12.73 0.31 5.43
CA ILE A 53 -12.28 0.58 6.80
C ILE A 53 -10.75 0.71 6.84
N LEU A 54 -10.04 -0.21 6.19
CA LEU A 54 -8.58 -0.20 6.13
C LEU A 54 -8.05 1.04 5.40
N ALA A 55 -8.59 1.31 4.22
CA ALA A 55 -8.18 2.45 3.39
C ALA A 55 -8.42 3.78 4.10
N ASN A 56 -9.61 3.98 4.68
CA ASN A 56 -9.92 5.20 5.43
C ASN A 56 -9.04 5.36 6.66
N SER A 57 -8.76 4.27 7.38
CA SER A 57 -7.88 4.32 8.56
C SER A 57 -6.47 4.79 8.21
N VAL A 58 -5.93 4.33 7.08
CA VAL A 58 -4.61 4.79 6.59
C VAL A 58 -4.67 6.24 6.10
N ALA A 59 -5.72 6.60 5.38
CA ALA A 59 -5.88 7.93 4.79
C ALA A 59 -6.12 9.05 5.82
N MET A 60 -6.64 8.71 7.01
CA MET A 60 -6.82 9.65 8.13
C MET A 60 -5.52 10.00 8.87
N LEU A 61 -4.42 9.30 8.60
CA LEU A 61 -3.15 9.56 9.29
C LEU A 61 -2.53 10.89 8.83
N PRO A 62 -2.13 11.78 9.76
CA PRO A 62 -1.51 13.05 9.38
C PRO A 62 -0.06 12.83 8.91
N PHE A 63 0.22 13.14 7.64
CA PHE A 63 1.56 13.05 7.06
C PHE A 63 2.32 14.37 7.22
N GLN A 64 3.09 14.50 8.30
CA GLN A 64 3.90 15.69 8.57
C GLN A 64 5.34 15.52 8.09
N THR A 65 5.89 16.54 7.42
CA THR A 65 7.28 16.58 6.98
C THR A 65 8.20 17.10 8.09
N PHE A 66 9.30 16.40 8.32
CA PHE A 66 10.30 16.77 9.32
C PHE A 66 11.68 16.88 8.69
N LYS A 67 12.41 17.94 9.03
CA LYS A 67 13.81 18.13 8.68
C LYS A 67 14.69 17.72 9.85
N LYS A 68 15.75 16.95 9.58
CA LYS A 68 16.78 16.65 10.57
C LYS A 68 17.69 17.87 10.75
N THR A 69 17.82 18.33 11.98
CA THR A 69 18.77 19.39 12.38
C THR A 69 19.80 18.81 13.34
N ALA A 70 20.90 19.53 13.59
CA ALA A 70 21.95 19.08 14.51
C ALA A 70 21.46 18.87 15.95
N LYS A 71 20.32 19.48 16.32
CA LYS A 71 19.71 19.40 17.65
C LYS A 71 18.48 18.47 17.71
N GLY A 72 18.03 17.89 16.58
CA GLY A 72 16.89 16.99 16.58
C GLY A 72 16.10 16.97 15.26
N ARG A 73 14.77 16.90 15.39
CA ARG A 73 13.83 16.91 14.26
C ARG A 73 12.91 18.11 14.41
N GLU A 74 12.81 18.92 13.37
CA GLU A 74 11.93 20.08 13.32
C GLU A 74 10.91 19.90 12.20
N ARG A 75 9.66 20.34 12.43
CA ARG A 75 8.61 20.25 11.42
C ARG A 75 8.88 21.26 10.31
N ASP A 76 8.97 20.78 9.07
CA ASP A 76 9.29 21.57 7.89
C ASP A 76 8.05 21.74 7.01
N LYS A 77 7.31 22.83 7.25
CA LYS A 77 6.12 23.19 6.46
C LYS A 77 6.46 23.88 5.13
N ALA A 78 7.71 24.34 4.96
CA ALA A 78 8.14 25.06 3.76
C ALA A 78 8.60 24.11 2.64
N HIS A 79 8.84 22.83 2.97
CA HIS A 79 9.21 21.81 2.01
C HIS A 79 8.13 21.65 0.92
N GLN A 80 8.54 21.59 -0.35
CA GLN A 80 7.63 21.52 -1.51
C GLN A 80 6.64 20.36 -1.42
N VAL A 81 7.09 19.23 -0.86
CA VAL A 81 6.26 18.02 -0.68
C VAL A 81 5.29 18.13 0.50
N SER A 82 5.53 19.04 1.45
CA SER A 82 4.66 19.24 2.62
C SER A 82 3.24 19.64 2.19
N PHE A 83 3.12 20.52 1.19
CA PHE A 83 1.82 20.94 0.65
C PHE A 83 1.03 19.78 0.02
N VAL A 84 1.72 18.92 -0.72
CA VAL A 84 1.12 17.78 -1.43
C VAL A 84 0.60 16.74 -0.44
N LEU A 85 1.40 16.40 0.57
CA LEU A 85 1.06 15.37 1.56
C LEU A 85 0.08 15.85 2.64
N GLU A 86 0.23 17.09 3.13
CA GLU A 86 -0.62 17.59 4.22
C GLU A 86 -1.95 18.14 3.72
N ARG A 87 -2.03 18.63 2.47
CA ARG A 87 -3.20 19.37 1.99
C ARG A 87 -3.92 18.64 0.87
N ARG A 88 -3.32 18.63 -0.32
CA ARG A 88 -3.91 17.99 -1.49
C ARG A 88 -2.86 17.70 -2.57
N PRO A 89 -2.88 16.51 -3.20
CA PRO A 89 -1.98 16.19 -4.30
C PRO A 89 -2.35 16.92 -5.60
N ASN A 90 -3.63 17.10 -5.89
CA ASN A 90 -4.12 17.75 -7.10
C ASN A 90 -5.36 18.63 -6.80
N PRO A 91 -5.91 19.38 -7.77
CA PRO A 91 -7.10 20.21 -7.57
C PRO A 91 -8.41 19.45 -7.35
N TYR A 92 -8.48 18.18 -7.78
CA TYR A 92 -9.72 17.40 -7.82
C TYR A 92 -9.85 16.41 -6.64
N GLN A 93 -8.76 16.14 -5.92
CA GLN A 93 -8.68 15.14 -4.86
C GLN A 93 -7.99 15.74 -3.63
N ALA A 94 -8.58 15.50 -2.47
CA ALA A 94 -7.96 15.73 -1.18
C ALA A 94 -7.08 14.53 -0.80
N HIS A 95 -6.19 14.70 0.20
CA HIS A 95 -5.33 13.63 0.73
C HIS A 95 -6.11 12.37 1.16
N LEU A 96 -7.37 12.51 1.57
CA LEU A 96 -8.25 11.39 1.95
C LEU A 96 -8.63 10.49 0.77
N ASN A 97 -8.82 11.06 -0.43
CA ASN A 97 -9.40 10.38 -1.59
C ASN A 97 -8.34 10.06 -2.66
N LEU A 98 -7.11 9.84 -2.23
CA LEU A 98 -5.98 9.57 -3.11
C LEU A 98 -6.05 8.11 -3.56
N ASN A 99 -6.37 7.89 -4.83
CA ASN A 99 -6.37 6.57 -5.44
C ASN A 99 -4.92 6.27 -5.88
N ILE A 100 -4.22 5.44 -5.11
CA ILE A 100 -2.84 5.00 -5.36
C ILE A 100 -2.86 3.68 -6.12
#